data_AF-A0AB39LDB4-F1
#
_entry.id   AF-A0AB39LDB4-F1
#
_cell.length_a   1.000
_cell.length_b   1.000
_cell.length_c   1.000
_cell.angle_alpha   90.00
_cell.angle_beta   90.00
_cell.angle_gamma   90.00
#
_symmetry.space_group_name_H-M   'P 1'
#
loop_
_entity.id
_entity.type
_entity.pdbx_description
1 polymer ?
#
loop_
_entity_poly.entity_id
_entity_poly.type
_entity_poly.pdbx_seq_one_letter_code
_entity_poly.pdbx_strand_id
1 'polypeptide(L)'
;MKKLNWKSILLSFVAIFSLLLLGACGKSVEKTYIQSINQDRKSDVRITIKHQGDKLISTDSVSTVYYKGAGVSKDEIKNLIASYDEEFKDVKGYSHSAEYKDEYFVEKTTIDYTKADLKVLQEKKLITEQKSSKIDYISYESILKSFKSIGFKEVKNGKFEELK
;
A
#
# COMPACT_ATOMS: atom_id res chain seq x y z
N MET A 1 0.64 45.39 56.53
CA MET A 1 1.31 44.19 56.00
C MET A 1 0.34 43.01 56.10
N LYS A 2 -0.27 42.57 54.99
CA LYS A 2 -1.16 41.40 54.95
C LYS A 2 -0.41 40.24 54.29
N LYS A 3 -0.30 39.11 54.99
CA LYS A 3 0.38 37.90 54.52
C LYS A 3 -0.41 37.30 53.36
N LEU A 4 0.16 37.33 52.14
CA LEU A 4 -0.40 36.63 50.99
C LEU A 4 -0.05 35.15 51.09
N ASN A 5 -1.07 34.29 51.20
CA ASN A 5 -0.94 32.85 51.32
C ASN A 5 -0.50 32.22 49.98
N TRP A 6 0.78 31.82 49.90
CA TRP A 6 1.43 31.11 48.78
C TRP A 6 0.63 29.92 48.22
N LYS A 7 -0.17 29.24 49.06
CA LYS A 7 -0.84 27.97 48.69
C LYS A 7 -1.90 28.12 47.58
N SER A 8 -2.34 29.33 47.25
CA SER A 8 -3.42 29.54 46.26
C SER A 8 -2.94 29.87 44.84
N ILE A 9 -1.64 30.02 44.58
CA ILE A 9 -1.12 30.37 43.23
C ILE A 9 -0.81 29.11 42.39
N LEU A 10 -0.69 27.94 43.02
CA LEU A 10 -0.40 26.68 42.32
C LEU A 10 -1.64 25.99 41.70
N LEU A 11 -2.86 26.39 42.04
CA LEU A 11 -4.08 25.75 41.50
C LEU A 11 -4.58 26.32 40.17
N SER A 12 -4.13 27.50 39.75
CA SER A 12 -4.64 28.14 38.52
C SER A 12 -3.83 27.83 37.26
N PHE A 13 -2.65 27.19 37.36
CA PHE A 13 -1.81 26.85 36.21
C PHE A 13 -2.04 25.45 35.62
N VAL A 14 -2.75 24.57 36.33
CA VAL A 14 -3.00 23.18 35.87
C VAL A 14 -4.15 23.09 34.87
N ALA A 15 -5.02 24.11 34.77
CA ALA A 15 -6.20 24.07 33.91
C ALA A 15 -5.96 24.47 32.45
N ILE A 16 -4.80 25.05 32.10
CA ILE A 16 -4.53 25.57 30.74
C ILE A 16 -3.67 24.60 29.90
N PHE A 17 -2.98 23.63 30.52
CA PHE A 17 -2.11 22.70 29.79
C PHE A 17 -2.84 21.47 29.21
N SER A 18 -4.11 21.25 29.57
CA SER A 18 -4.91 20.13 29.06
C SER A 18 -5.55 20.38 27.69
N LEU A 19 -5.53 21.61 27.16
CA LEU A 19 -6.10 21.93 25.84
C LEU A 19 -5.12 21.83 24.67
N LEU A 20 -3.82 21.60 24.90
CA LEU A 20 -2.82 21.50 23.81
C LEU A 20 -2.48 20.05 23.39
N LEU A 21 -3.05 19.03 24.03
CA LEU A 21 -2.79 17.62 23.66
C LEU A 21 -3.67 17.11 22.50
N LEU A 22 -4.65 17.89 22.01
CA LEU A 22 -5.50 17.51 20.87
C LEU A 22 -4.92 17.92 19.50
N GLY A 23 -3.74 18.55 19.48
CA GLY A 23 -3.09 19.07 18.27
C GLY A 23 -2.17 18.10 17.53
N ALA A 24 -1.93 16.89 18.05
CA ALA A 24 -1.14 15.85 17.38
C ALA A 24 -2.03 14.75 16.80
N CYS A 25 -3.11 15.11 16.11
CA CYS A 25 -3.79 14.20 15.19
C CYS A 25 -2.91 14.02 13.94
N GLY A 26 -1.74 13.40 14.10
CA GLY A 26 -1.15 12.68 12.98
C GLY A 26 -2.17 11.62 12.57
N LYS A 27 -2.68 11.68 11.34
CA LYS A 27 -3.63 10.68 10.84
C LYS A 27 -3.06 9.30 11.13
N SER A 28 -3.85 8.38 11.67
CA SER A 28 -3.41 7.00 11.87
C SER A 28 -3.18 6.33 10.51
N VAL A 29 -2.35 5.30 10.47
CA VAL A 29 -2.23 4.46 9.26
C VAL A 29 -3.50 3.64 9.12
N GLU A 30 -4.20 3.85 8.01
CA GLU A 30 -5.41 3.14 7.61
C GLU A 30 -5.08 2.04 6.58
N LYS A 31 -5.98 1.06 6.47
CA LYS A 31 -5.86 -0.05 5.51
C LYS A 31 -7.10 -0.10 4.63
N THR A 32 -6.88 -0.10 3.34
CA THR A 32 -7.90 -0.35 2.32
C THR A 32 -7.59 -1.64 1.59
N TYR A 33 -8.62 -2.45 1.36
CA TYR A 33 -8.49 -3.72 0.67
C TYR A 33 -9.21 -3.63 -0.65
N ILE A 34 -8.55 -4.02 -1.74
CA ILE A 34 -9.17 -4.10 -3.06
C ILE A 34 -8.88 -5.45 -3.71
N GLN A 35 -9.77 -5.87 -4.59
CA GLN A 35 -9.66 -7.15 -5.28
C GLN A 35 -10.09 -7.04 -6.74
N SER A 36 -9.39 -7.75 -7.60
CA SER A 36 -9.83 -8.08 -8.95
C SER A 36 -9.83 -9.59 -9.10
N ILE A 37 -11.00 -10.18 -9.32
CA ILE A 37 -11.18 -11.63 -9.43
C ILE A 37 -11.90 -11.96 -10.73
N ASN A 38 -11.40 -12.98 -11.43
CA ASN A 38 -12.01 -13.51 -12.64
C ASN A 38 -12.10 -15.04 -12.51
N GLN A 39 -13.33 -15.53 -12.35
CA GLN A 39 -13.61 -16.95 -12.13
C GLN A 39 -13.41 -17.78 -13.41
N ASP A 40 -13.67 -17.21 -14.59
CA ASP A 40 -13.53 -17.91 -15.88
C ASP A 40 -12.07 -18.11 -16.24
N ARG A 41 -11.24 -17.08 -16.03
CA ARG A 41 -9.79 -17.10 -16.26
C ARG A 41 -9.01 -17.63 -15.06
N LYS A 42 -9.69 -18.00 -13.96
CA LYS A 42 -9.07 -18.47 -12.71
C LYS A 42 -7.90 -17.56 -12.29
N SER A 43 -8.19 -16.26 -12.13
CA SER A 43 -7.21 -15.27 -11.67
C SER A 43 -7.78 -14.43 -10.54
N ASP A 44 -6.98 -14.21 -9.49
CA ASP A 44 -7.35 -13.41 -8.33
C ASP A 44 -6.16 -12.53 -7.91
N VAL A 45 -6.39 -11.22 -7.82
CA VAL A 45 -5.40 -10.23 -7.37
C VAL A 45 -5.98 -9.48 -6.18
N ARG A 46 -5.35 -9.63 -5.02
CA ARG A 46 -5.75 -9.02 -3.75
C ARG A 46 -4.69 -8.00 -3.35
N ILE A 47 -5.10 -6.77 -3.09
CA ILE A 47 -4.17 -5.70 -2.71
C ILE A 47 -4.61 -5.09 -1.37
N THR A 48 -3.67 -5.02 -0.44
CA THR A 48 -3.78 -4.23 0.79
C THR A 48 -3.01 -2.93 0.61
N ILE A 49 -3.71 -1.82 0.77
CA ILE A 49 -3.18 -0.47 0.61
C ILE A 49 -3.10 0.16 2.00
N LYS A 50 -1.89 0.48 2.47
CA LYS A 50 -1.68 1.23 3.71
C LYS A 50 -1.49 2.70 3.37
N HIS A 51 -2.23 3.58 4.02
CA HIS A 51 -2.14 5.02 3.77
C HIS A 51 -2.32 5.84 5.06
N GLN A 52 -1.83 7.06 5.06
CA GLN A 52 -1.97 8.03 6.14
C GLN A 52 -2.62 9.30 5.58
N GLY A 53 -3.94 9.41 5.71
CA GLY A 53 -4.70 10.37 4.89
C GLY A 53 -4.54 10.06 3.41
N ASP A 54 -4.18 11.05 2.60
CA ASP A 54 -3.91 10.85 1.17
C ASP A 54 -2.46 10.38 0.89
N LYS A 55 -1.61 10.27 1.90
CA LYS A 55 -0.24 9.75 1.71
C LYS A 55 -0.24 8.23 1.65
N LEU A 56 0.12 7.65 0.51
CA LEU A 56 0.36 6.22 0.39
C LEU A 56 1.62 5.81 1.18
N ILE A 57 1.50 4.75 1.97
CA ILE A 57 2.57 4.22 2.83
C ILE A 57 3.12 2.93 2.23
N SER A 58 2.26 1.97 1.92
CA SER A 58 2.67 0.73 1.26
C SER A 58 1.54 0.10 0.46
N THR A 59 1.91 -0.72 -0.51
CA THR A 59 1.01 -1.67 -1.18
C THR A 59 1.55 -3.08 -0.99
N ASP A 60 0.69 -4.00 -0.63
CA ASP A 60 0.99 -5.43 -0.51
C ASP A 60 -0.01 -6.17 -1.42
N SER A 61 0.49 -6.80 -2.49
CA SER A 61 -0.31 -7.54 -3.48
C SER A 61 -0.05 -9.03 -3.37
N VAL A 62 -1.11 -9.84 -3.47
CA VAL A 62 -1.05 -11.28 -3.65
C VAL A 62 -1.87 -11.65 -4.87
N SER A 63 -1.23 -12.27 -5.84
CA SER A 63 -1.83 -12.68 -7.11
C SER A 63 -1.81 -14.20 -7.21
N THR A 64 -2.94 -14.82 -7.51
CA THR A 64 -3.04 -16.24 -7.89
C THR A 64 -3.52 -16.31 -9.33
N VAL A 65 -2.72 -16.92 -10.21
CA VAL A 65 -3.02 -16.94 -11.64
C VAL A 65 -2.77 -18.33 -12.22
N TYR A 66 -3.81 -18.90 -12.82
CA TYR A 66 -3.73 -20.18 -13.51
C TYR A 66 -3.14 -20.01 -14.91
N TYR A 67 -2.18 -20.87 -15.26
CA TYR A 67 -1.46 -20.83 -16.53
C TYR A 67 -2.40 -20.90 -17.73
N LYS A 68 -3.34 -21.85 -17.71
CA LYS A 68 -4.34 -22.04 -18.77
C LYS A 68 -5.22 -20.81 -18.98
N GLY A 69 -5.66 -20.16 -17.89
CA GLY A 69 -6.51 -18.97 -17.96
C GLY A 69 -5.73 -17.71 -18.38
N ALA A 70 -4.43 -17.67 -18.08
CA ALA A 70 -3.52 -16.64 -18.58
C ALA A 70 -3.10 -16.87 -20.04
N GLY A 71 -3.23 -18.10 -20.57
CA GLY A 71 -2.84 -18.44 -21.94
C GLY A 71 -1.32 -18.58 -22.12
N VAL A 72 -0.62 -18.95 -21.06
CA VAL A 72 0.85 -19.03 -20.99
C VAL A 72 1.26 -20.33 -20.30
N SER A 73 2.46 -20.82 -20.57
CA SER A 73 3.04 -21.96 -19.87
C SER A 73 3.72 -21.57 -18.54
N LYS A 74 3.95 -22.57 -17.70
CA LYS A 74 4.71 -22.43 -16.45
C LYS A 74 6.13 -21.92 -16.68
N ASP A 75 6.79 -22.39 -17.73
CA ASP A 75 8.18 -22.02 -18.02
C ASP A 75 8.29 -20.60 -18.58
N GLU A 76 7.34 -20.18 -19.41
CA GLU A 76 7.25 -18.78 -19.85
C GLU A 76 7.09 -17.81 -18.67
N ILE A 77 6.21 -18.14 -17.71
CA ILE A 77 6.04 -17.32 -16.49
C ILE A 77 7.29 -17.32 -15.62
N LYS A 78 7.95 -18.46 -15.44
CA LYS A 78 9.22 -18.52 -14.68
C LYS A 78 10.30 -17.65 -15.32
N ASN A 79 10.44 -17.70 -16.64
CA ASN A 79 11.43 -16.89 -17.35
C ASN A 79 11.11 -15.40 -17.26
N LEU A 80 9.83 -15.02 -17.40
CA LEU A 80 9.39 -13.64 -17.23
C LEU A 80 9.68 -13.14 -15.81
N ILE A 81 9.30 -13.91 -14.79
CA ILE A 81 9.52 -13.55 -13.39
C ILE A 81 11.00 -13.48 -13.05
N ALA A 82 11.83 -14.40 -13.53
CA ALA A 82 13.28 -14.34 -13.31
C ALA A 82 13.90 -13.07 -13.89
N SER A 83 13.46 -12.66 -15.09
CA SER A 83 13.89 -11.39 -15.68
C SER A 83 13.42 -10.18 -14.87
N TYR A 84 12.19 -10.23 -14.37
CA TYR A 84 11.60 -9.18 -13.53
C TYR A 84 12.34 -9.07 -12.19
N ASP A 85 12.57 -10.18 -11.49
CA ASP A 85 13.34 -10.23 -10.25
C ASP A 85 14.75 -9.66 -10.43
N GLU A 86 15.45 -10.03 -11.50
CA GLU A 86 16.78 -9.49 -11.78
C GLU A 86 16.75 -7.99 -12.08
N GLU A 87 15.72 -7.49 -12.77
CA GLU A 87 15.56 -6.07 -13.10
C GLU A 87 15.28 -5.19 -11.86
N PHE A 88 14.57 -5.72 -10.85
CA PHE A 88 14.11 -4.97 -9.69
C PHE A 88 14.78 -5.36 -8.36
N LYS A 89 15.73 -6.31 -8.34
CA LYS A 89 16.41 -6.79 -7.12
C LYS A 89 17.00 -5.70 -6.22
N ASP A 90 17.49 -4.62 -6.83
CA ASP A 90 18.16 -3.51 -6.13
C ASP A 90 17.23 -2.31 -5.90
N VAL A 91 15.96 -2.41 -6.30
CA VAL A 91 15.00 -1.33 -6.09
C VAL A 91 14.61 -1.28 -4.62
N LYS A 92 15.12 -0.26 -3.92
CA LYS A 92 14.83 -0.05 -2.50
C LYS A 92 13.33 0.07 -2.25
N GLY A 93 12.85 -0.60 -1.21
CA GLY A 93 11.44 -0.59 -0.83
C GLY A 93 10.56 -1.47 -1.71
N TYR A 94 11.10 -2.11 -2.75
CA TYR A 94 10.39 -3.11 -3.54
C TYR A 94 10.81 -4.51 -3.11
N SER A 95 9.86 -5.44 -3.06
CA SER A 95 10.14 -6.87 -2.91
C SER A 95 9.13 -7.70 -3.67
N HIS A 96 9.61 -8.78 -4.28
CA HIS A 96 8.80 -9.73 -5.03
C HIS A 96 9.16 -11.16 -4.63
N SER A 97 8.18 -12.06 -4.72
CA SER A 97 8.37 -13.50 -4.59
C SER A 97 7.31 -14.24 -5.38
N ALA A 98 7.66 -15.39 -5.95
CA ALA A 98 6.73 -16.25 -6.66
C ALA A 98 6.85 -17.72 -6.22
N GLU A 99 5.71 -18.37 -6.05
CA GLU A 99 5.59 -19.80 -5.78
C GLU A 99 4.88 -20.48 -6.94
N TYR A 100 5.53 -21.48 -7.54
CA TYR A 100 5.00 -22.15 -8.73
C TYR A 100 4.38 -23.50 -8.37
N LYS A 101 3.08 -23.65 -8.62
CA LYS A 101 2.36 -24.93 -8.59
C LYS A 101 2.25 -25.49 -10.00
N ASP A 102 1.58 -26.64 -10.14
CA ASP A 102 1.46 -27.31 -11.44
C ASP A 102 0.47 -26.59 -12.36
N GLU A 103 -0.64 -26.09 -11.82
CA GLU A 103 -1.69 -25.43 -12.62
C GLU A 103 -1.67 -23.90 -12.54
N TYR A 104 -1.06 -23.34 -11.51
CA TYR A 104 -1.04 -21.92 -11.23
C TYR A 104 0.27 -21.49 -10.56
N PHE A 105 0.45 -20.19 -10.43
CA PHE A 105 1.46 -19.60 -9.56
C PHE A 105 0.83 -18.61 -8.60
N VAL A 106 1.51 -18.38 -7.49
CA VAL A 106 1.18 -17.34 -6.51
C VAL A 106 2.34 -16.36 -6.46
N GLU A 107 2.07 -15.10 -6.78
CA GLU A 107 3.02 -14.00 -6.68
C GLU A 107 2.66 -13.10 -5.50
N LYS A 108 3.68 -12.58 -4.82
CA LYS A 108 3.55 -11.55 -3.80
C LYS A 108 4.49 -10.40 -4.10
N THR A 109 3.93 -9.19 -4.09
CA THR A 109 4.68 -7.97 -4.39
C THR A 109 4.38 -6.93 -3.33
N THR A 110 5.42 -6.33 -2.76
CA THR A 110 5.31 -5.23 -1.80
C THR A 110 6.08 -4.02 -2.30
N ILE A 111 5.46 -2.85 -2.18
CA ILE A 111 6.13 -1.56 -2.34
C ILE A 111 5.97 -0.76 -1.06
N ASP A 112 7.07 -0.47 -0.39
CA ASP A 112 7.20 0.40 0.78
C ASP A 112 7.65 1.81 0.33
N TYR A 113 6.69 2.70 0.12
CA TYR A 113 6.91 4.07 -0.33
C TYR A 113 7.60 4.94 0.71
N THR A 114 7.75 4.47 1.96
CA THR A 114 8.53 5.18 2.99
C THR A 114 10.03 4.95 2.86
N LYS A 115 10.42 3.88 2.15
CA LYS A 115 11.82 3.51 1.91
C LYS A 115 12.25 3.70 0.46
N ALA A 116 11.30 3.57 -0.47
CA ALA A 116 11.58 3.62 -1.90
C ALA A 116 11.95 5.01 -2.40
N ASP A 117 12.76 5.05 -3.47
CA ASP A 117 12.97 6.26 -4.25
C ASP A 117 11.87 6.37 -5.31
N LEU A 118 10.99 7.37 -5.17
CA LEU A 118 9.86 7.55 -6.06
C LEU A 118 10.28 7.83 -7.51
N LYS A 119 11.44 8.44 -7.75
CA LYS A 119 11.95 8.64 -9.11
C LYS A 119 12.36 7.32 -9.74
N VAL A 120 13.07 6.48 -8.99
CA VAL A 120 13.44 5.14 -9.45
C VAL A 120 12.18 4.33 -9.76
N LEU A 121 11.17 4.36 -8.89
CA LEU A 121 9.90 3.66 -9.16
C LEU A 121 9.20 4.16 -10.45
N GLN A 122 9.30 5.45 -10.78
CA GLN A 122 8.75 6.00 -12.02
C GLN A 122 9.56 5.60 -13.25
N GLU A 123 10.89 5.74 -13.21
CA GLU A 123 11.79 5.33 -14.29
C GLU A 123 11.61 3.84 -14.63
N LYS A 124 11.41 3.04 -13.59
CA LYS A 124 11.12 1.60 -13.64
C LYS A 124 9.66 1.25 -13.91
N LYS A 125 8.79 2.25 -14.10
CA LYS A 125 7.35 2.11 -14.39
C LYS A 125 6.58 1.27 -13.37
N LEU A 126 7.07 1.18 -12.14
CA LEU A 126 6.39 0.54 -11.00
C LEU A 126 5.27 1.43 -10.43
N ILE A 127 5.31 2.73 -10.74
CA ILE A 127 4.22 3.68 -10.49
C ILE A 127 3.97 4.52 -11.75
N THR A 128 2.74 5.02 -11.88
CA THR A 128 2.36 5.91 -12.98
C THR A 128 3.02 7.29 -12.85
N GLU A 129 3.35 7.90 -13.99
CA GLU A 129 3.87 9.26 -14.03
C GLU A 129 2.86 10.25 -13.45
N GLN A 130 3.28 10.99 -12.43
CA GLN A 130 2.55 12.16 -11.95
C GLN A 130 3.17 13.40 -12.60
N LYS A 131 2.32 14.35 -13.03
CA LYS A 131 2.72 15.53 -13.82
C LYS A 131 3.70 16.50 -13.13
N SER A 132 4.11 16.26 -11.89
CA SER A 132 4.97 17.15 -11.10
C SER A 132 6.38 16.57 -10.94
N SER A 133 7.40 17.40 -11.19
CA SER A 133 8.83 17.09 -11.04
C SER A 133 9.31 16.97 -9.59
N LYS A 134 8.46 17.28 -8.60
CA LYS A 134 8.66 16.95 -7.19
C LYS A 134 7.46 16.15 -6.69
N ILE A 135 7.72 14.90 -6.31
CA ILE A 135 6.75 14.01 -5.70
C ILE A 135 7.18 13.82 -4.25
N ASP A 136 6.52 14.53 -3.35
CA ASP A 136 6.76 14.37 -1.91
C ASP A 136 6.10 13.10 -1.36
N TYR A 137 5.06 12.62 -2.05
CA TYR A 137 4.38 11.35 -1.77
C TYR A 137 3.49 10.91 -2.94
N ILE A 138 3.06 9.64 -2.90
CA ILE A 138 2.06 9.11 -3.84
C ILE A 138 0.66 9.26 -3.24
N SER A 139 -0.26 9.91 -3.97
CA SER A 139 -1.65 10.06 -3.54
C SER A 139 -2.37 8.70 -3.50
N TYR A 140 -2.85 8.34 -2.32
CA TYR A 140 -3.69 7.18 -2.09
C TYR A 140 -4.99 7.26 -2.90
N GLU A 141 -5.65 8.42 -2.90
CA GLU A 141 -6.91 8.61 -3.62
C GLU A 141 -6.74 8.40 -5.12
N SER A 142 -5.63 8.90 -5.67
CA SER A 142 -5.29 8.74 -7.08
C SER A 142 -5.04 7.28 -7.44
N ILE A 143 -4.24 6.56 -6.64
CA ILE A 143 -3.96 5.13 -6.85
C ILE A 143 -5.23 4.29 -6.74
N LEU A 144 -6.06 4.55 -5.73
CA LEU A 144 -7.33 3.84 -5.55
C LEU A 144 -8.26 4.06 -6.76
N LYS A 145 -8.33 5.30 -7.26
CA LYS A 145 -9.12 5.62 -8.47
C LYS A 145 -8.58 4.89 -9.70
N SER A 146 -7.27 4.83 -9.88
CA SER A 146 -6.63 4.07 -10.97
C SER A 146 -6.98 2.58 -10.90
N PHE A 147 -6.87 1.95 -9.73
CA PHE A 147 -7.24 0.54 -9.58
C PHE A 147 -8.73 0.29 -9.87
N LYS A 148 -9.62 1.14 -9.36
CA LYS A 148 -11.06 1.05 -9.65
C LYS A 148 -11.37 1.19 -11.14
N SER A 149 -10.64 2.06 -11.84
CA SER A 149 -10.84 2.27 -13.29
C SER A 149 -10.52 1.04 -14.14
N ILE A 150 -9.65 0.15 -13.65
CA ILE A 150 -9.30 -1.11 -14.31
C ILE A 150 -10.04 -2.32 -13.72
N GLY A 151 -11.09 -2.07 -12.91
CA GLY A 151 -12.03 -3.11 -12.46
C GLY A 151 -11.81 -3.66 -11.06
N PHE A 152 -10.84 -3.16 -10.29
CA PHE A 152 -10.73 -3.54 -8.88
C PHE A 152 -11.90 -2.99 -8.07
N LYS A 153 -12.36 -3.80 -7.11
CA LYS A 153 -13.44 -3.45 -6.18
C LYS A 153 -12.90 -3.37 -4.77
N GLU A 154 -13.42 -2.44 -3.97
CA GLU A 154 -13.14 -2.41 -2.55
C GLU A 154 -13.78 -3.59 -1.82
N VAL A 155 -13.04 -4.11 -0.85
CA VAL A 155 -13.42 -5.24 -0.02
C VAL A 155 -13.54 -4.79 1.43
N LYS A 156 -14.67 -5.07 2.06
CA LYS A 156 -14.90 -4.67 3.46
C LYS A 156 -14.12 -5.57 4.40
N ASN A 157 -13.31 -4.96 5.27
CA ASN A 157 -12.59 -5.63 6.36
C ASN A 157 -11.74 -6.84 5.91
N GLY A 158 -11.15 -6.77 4.71
CA GLY A 158 -10.29 -7.85 4.18
C GLY A 158 -11.02 -9.16 3.87
N LYS A 159 -12.36 -9.15 3.78
CA LYS A 159 -13.17 -10.32 3.43
C LYS A 159 -13.20 -10.55 1.92
N PHE A 160 -12.07 -10.99 1.37
CA PHE A 160 -11.92 -11.25 -0.07
C PHE A 160 -12.89 -12.32 -0.57
N GLU A 161 -13.33 -12.18 -1.82
CA GLU A 161 -14.01 -13.26 -2.54
C GLU A 161 -13.01 -14.38 -2.82
N GLU A 162 -13.47 -15.63 -2.75
CA GLU A 162 -12.60 -16.77 -3.03
C GLU A 162 -12.61 -17.16 -4.51
N LEU A 163 -11.44 -17.50 -5.02
CA LEU A 163 -11.29 -18.11 -6.33
C LEU A 163 -11.84 -19.53 -6.25
N LYS A 164 -12.85 -19.81 -7.08
CA LYS A 164 -13.47 -21.13 -7.19
C LYS A 164 -12.77 -21.96 -8.25
#